data_AF-A0A059LE57-F1
#
_entry.id   AF-A0A059LE57-F1
#
_cell.length_a   1.000
_cell.length_b   1.000
_cell.length_c   1.000
_cell.angle_alpha   90.00
_cell.angle_beta   90.00
_cell.angle_gamma   90.00
#
_symmetry.space_group_name_H-M   'P 1'
#
loop_
_entity.id
_entity.type
_entity.pdbx_description
1 polymer ?
#
loop_
_entity_poly.entity_id
_entity_poly.type
_entity_poly.pdbx_seq_one_letter_code
_entity_poly.pdbx_strand_id
1 'polypeptide(L)'
;PPASPVFYYQGLHDVASVLLLTCGEGEAVRLLRHLLRCHLRDCTRPGLEPALGALALLYPLLAVADPGLAEYIAGLDEPALQIPHFALSWVLTWFAHDVRSLPVAARLFDLFLASHPLMPLYLAAVALRARRRDVLAAGEDGLAAYHALKHLQLLHPDGPSVDCLAREAAALYASCPPASLVRRAGKGGKGAAAGGFLRALNIKKGLSQVQDLGLARDCVTPHAVLRSGVWVVPERPPGGGGARGAPWAAWGRLAASFAVVAAGYALATPALREHLLRG
;
A
#
# COMPACT_ATOMS: atom_id res chain seq x y z
N PRO A 1 -5.46 25.97 -10.39
CA PRO A 1 -6.65 25.15 -10.70
C PRO A 1 -7.55 24.97 -9.46
N PRO A 2 -8.89 25.02 -9.60
CA PRO A 2 -9.77 24.64 -8.50
C PRO A 2 -9.47 23.19 -8.09
N ALA A 3 -9.46 22.92 -6.79
CA ALA A 3 -9.21 21.57 -6.30
C ALA A 3 -10.28 20.63 -6.89
N SER A 4 -9.87 19.51 -7.48
CA SER A 4 -10.83 18.49 -7.91
C SER A 4 -11.73 18.09 -6.73
N PRO A 5 -13.03 17.89 -6.95
CA PRO A 5 -13.92 17.43 -5.89
C PRO A 5 -13.44 16.09 -5.33
N VAL A 6 -13.53 15.95 -4.01
CA VAL A 6 -13.17 14.74 -3.25
C VAL A 6 -14.48 14.06 -2.84
N PHE A 7 -14.62 12.79 -3.20
CA PHE A 7 -15.77 11.97 -2.83
C PHE A 7 -15.39 11.03 -1.70
N TYR A 8 -16.26 10.93 -0.69
CA TYR A 8 -16.10 9.95 0.38
C TYR A 8 -16.27 8.54 -0.19
N TYR A 9 -15.46 7.60 0.29
CA TYR A 9 -15.62 6.17 0.05
C TYR A 9 -15.68 5.43 1.39
N GLN A 10 -16.41 4.32 1.41
CA GLN A 10 -16.50 3.47 2.60
C GLN A 10 -15.12 2.87 2.91
N GLY A 11 -14.63 3.13 4.13
CA GLY A 11 -13.27 2.76 4.58
C GLY A 11 -12.33 3.96 4.78
N LEU A 12 -12.67 5.14 4.25
CA LEU A 12 -11.87 6.35 4.50
C LEU A 12 -11.80 6.71 5.99
N HIS A 13 -12.84 6.40 6.76
CA HIS A 13 -12.88 6.62 8.20
C HIS A 13 -11.86 5.76 8.97
N ASP A 14 -11.49 4.57 8.46
CA ASP A 14 -10.45 3.74 9.08
C ASP A 14 -9.09 4.46 8.98
N VAL A 15 -8.79 5.03 7.80
CA VAL A 15 -7.57 5.84 7.60
C VAL A 15 -7.59 7.08 8.48
N ALA A 16 -8.71 7.81 8.51
CA ALA A 16 -8.86 8.99 9.34
C ALA A 16 -8.68 8.69 10.83
N SER A 17 -9.19 7.54 11.30
CA SER A 17 -9.09 7.11 12.69
C SER A 17 -7.65 6.81 13.10
N VAL A 18 -6.88 6.10 12.26
CA VAL A 18 -5.46 5.85 12.55
C VAL A 18 -4.68 7.16 12.63
N LEU A 19 -4.90 8.11 11.71
CA LEU A 19 -4.26 9.42 11.78
C LEU A 19 -4.66 10.18 13.06
N LEU A 20 -5.96 10.24 13.36
CA LEU A 20 -6.48 10.94 14.54
C LEU A 20 -5.87 10.41 15.83
N LEU A 21 -5.86 9.08 16.00
CA LEU A 21 -5.34 8.43 17.19
C LEU A 21 -3.81 8.51 17.30
N THR A 22 -3.09 8.67 16.19
CA THR A 22 -1.62 8.70 16.19
C THR A 22 -1.05 10.11 16.35
N CYS A 23 -1.65 11.13 15.71
CA CYS A 23 -1.10 12.49 15.67
C CYS A 23 -2.04 13.59 16.18
N GLY A 24 -3.25 13.24 16.64
CA GLY A 24 -4.25 14.20 17.09
C GLY A 24 -4.95 14.93 15.92
N GLU A 25 -6.05 15.62 16.24
CA GLU A 25 -7.00 16.16 15.27
C GLU A 25 -6.35 17.12 14.25
N GLY A 26 -5.57 18.09 14.74
CA GLY A 26 -4.98 19.13 13.89
C GLY A 26 -4.08 18.58 12.79
N GLU A 27 -3.16 17.67 13.13
CA GLU A 27 -2.27 17.04 12.16
C GLU A 27 -2.99 15.98 11.32
N ALA A 28 -3.95 15.25 11.90
CA ALA A 28 -4.74 14.26 11.18
C ALA A 28 -5.52 14.90 10.02
N VAL A 29 -6.17 16.05 10.25
CA VAL A 29 -6.86 16.79 9.19
C VAL A 29 -5.90 17.25 8.10
N ARG A 30 -4.71 17.73 8.46
CA ARG A 30 -3.69 18.19 7.49
C ARG A 30 -3.18 17.05 6.64
N LEU A 31 -2.83 15.92 7.26
CA LEU A 31 -2.36 14.71 6.60
C LEU A 31 -3.45 14.14 5.69
N LEU A 32 -4.67 13.97 6.21
CA LEU A 32 -5.78 13.42 5.43
C LEU A 32 -6.07 14.28 4.19
N ARG A 33 -6.14 15.60 4.32
CA ARG A 33 -6.28 16.51 3.16
C ARG A 33 -5.16 16.40 2.14
N HIS A 34 -3.94 16.06 2.58
CA HIS A 34 -2.84 15.77 1.66
C HIS A 34 -3.09 14.44 0.95
N LEU A 35 -3.33 13.36 1.69
CA LEU A 35 -3.55 12.00 1.16
C LEU A 35 -4.67 11.94 0.13
N LEU A 36 -5.79 12.64 0.35
CA LEU A 36 -6.92 12.70 -0.58
C LEU A 36 -6.57 13.29 -1.96
N ARG A 37 -5.43 13.99 -2.08
CA ARG A 37 -4.94 14.58 -3.34
C ARG A 37 -3.77 13.80 -3.94
N CYS A 38 -3.11 12.93 -3.18
CA CYS A 38 -1.99 12.11 -3.61
C CYS A 38 -2.31 10.62 -3.48
N HIS A 39 -1.99 9.99 -2.34
CA HIS A 39 -2.05 8.53 -2.20
C HIS A 39 -3.46 7.94 -2.35
N LEU A 40 -4.47 8.64 -1.85
CA LEU A 40 -5.88 8.20 -1.87
C LEU A 40 -6.68 8.87 -3.01
N ARG A 41 -6.01 9.65 -3.88
CA ARG A 41 -6.63 10.42 -4.96
C ARG A 41 -7.57 9.60 -5.83
N ASP A 42 -7.17 8.37 -6.13
CA ASP A 42 -7.92 7.49 -7.02
C ASP A 42 -9.09 6.80 -6.30
N CYS A 43 -9.05 6.72 -4.96
CA CYS A 43 -10.16 6.23 -4.13
C CYS A 43 -11.26 7.29 -3.96
N THR A 44 -10.93 8.57 -4.12
CA THR A 44 -11.84 9.70 -3.85
C THR A 44 -12.44 10.30 -5.11
N ARG A 45 -12.52 9.53 -6.19
CA ARG A 45 -13.18 9.93 -7.45
C ARG A 45 -14.69 9.59 -7.38
N PRO A 46 -15.54 10.14 -8.28
CA PRO A 46 -16.98 9.88 -8.26
C PRO A 46 -17.38 8.39 -8.27
N GLY A 47 -16.48 7.52 -8.73
CA GLY A 47 -16.64 6.07 -8.69
C GLY A 47 -15.30 5.39 -8.34
N LEU A 48 -15.39 4.09 -8.06
CA LEU A 48 -14.26 3.28 -7.58
C LEU A 48 -13.39 2.72 -8.72
N GLU A 49 -13.78 2.92 -9.98
CA GLU A 49 -13.08 2.39 -11.15
C GLU A 49 -11.58 2.72 -11.18
N PRO A 50 -11.13 3.93 -10.78
CA PRO A 50 -9.70 4.23 -10.70
C PRO A 50 -8.98 3.39 -9.63
N ALA A 51 -9.58 3.24 -8.45
CA ALA A 51 -9.03 2.38 -7.39
C ALA A 51 -9.00 0.90 -7.82
N LEU A 52 -10.03 0.41 -8.50
CA LEU A 52 -10.07 -0.94 -9.07
C LEU A 52 -9.02 -1.14 -10.17
N GLY A 53 -8.76 -0.10 -10.97
CA GLY A 53 -7.67 -0.08 -11.95
C GLY A 53 -6.28 -0.24 -11.33
N ALA A 54 -6.05 0.43 -10.19
CA ALA A 54 -4.83 0.24 -9.41
C ALA A 54 -4.78 -1.15 -8.75
N LEU A 55 -5.89 -1.62 -8.17
CA LEU A 55 -6.02 -2.91 -7.51
C LEU A 55 -5.67 -4.08 -8.44
N ALA A 56 -6.03 -4.00 -9.72
CA ALA A 56 -5.69 -5.01 -10.72
C ALA A 56 -4.16 -5.23 -10.89
N LEU A 57 -3.31 -4.30 -10.46
CA LEU A 57 -1.85 -4.45 -10.46
C LEU A 57 -1.35 -5.44 -9.40
N LEU A 58 -2.21 -5.88 -8.46
CA LEU A 58 -1.84 -6.87 -7.46
C LEU A 58 -1.43 -8.20 -8.09
N TYR A 59 -2.10 -8.69 -9.13
CA TYR A 59 -1.73 -9.96 -9.78
C TYR A 59 -0.38 -9.89 -10.51
N PRO A 60 -0.08 -8.87 -11.34
CA PRO A 60 1.27 -8.67 -11.86
C PRO A 60 2.35 -8.58 -10.77
N LEU A 61 2.06 -7.93 -9.63
CA LEU A 61 2.99 -7.88 -8.50
C LEU A 61 3.18 -9.25 -7.86
N LEU A 62 2.10 -9.99 -7.66
CA LEU A 62 2.13 -11.34 -7.14
C LEU A 62 2.94 -12.26 -8.05
N ALA A 63 2.78 -12.17 -9.36
CA ALA A 63 3.58 -12.94 -10.32
C ALA A 63 5.08 -12.63 -10.25
N VAL A 64 5.47 -11.44 -9.79
CA VAL A 64 6.89 -11.10 -9.52
C VAL A 64 7.33 -11.61 -8.15
N ALA A 65 6.47 -11.49 -7.13
CA ALA A 65 6.78 -11.89 -5.76
C ALA A 65 6.81 -13.40 -5.59
N ASP A 66 5.91 -14.10 -6.27
CA ASP A 66 5.65 -15.53 -6.23
C ASP A 66 4.89 -16.01 -7.50
N PRO A 67 5.62 -16.40 -8.56
CA PRO A 67 5.02 -16.87 -9.81
C PRO A 67 4.07 -18.06 -9.63
N GLY A 68 4.43 -19.03 -8.79
CA GLY A 68 3.64 -20.24 -8.61
C GLY A 68 2.31 -19.98 -7.88
N LEU A 69 2.27 -19.01 -6.96
CA LEU A 69 1.02 -18.61 -6.32
C LEU A 69 0.12 -17.83 -7.31
N ALA A 70 0.72 -16.99 -8.15
CA ALA A 70 0.00 -16.28 -9.19
C ALA A 70 -0.60 -17.24 -10.24
N GLU A 71 0.16 -18.25 -10.67
CA GLU A 71 -0.30 -19.30 -11.59
C GLU A 71 -1.44 -20.12 -10.99
N TYR A 72 -1.32 -20.50 -9.72
CA TYR A 72 -2.41 -21.18 -8.99
C TYR A 72 -3.70 -20.35 -9.01
N ILE A 73 -3.66 -19.08 -8.59
CA ILE A 73 -4.85 -18.22 -8.56
C ILE A 73 -5.44 -18.02 -9.97
N ALA A 74 -4.57 -17.85 -10.98
CA ALA A 74 -5.00 -17.66 -12.37
C ALA A 74 -5.60 -18.94 -13.00
N GLY A 75 -5.27 -20.13 -12.46
CA GLY A 75 -5.79 -21.41 -12.92
C GLY A 75 -7.16 -21.78 -12.35
N LEU A 76 -7.65 -21.05 -11.34
CA LEU A 76 -8.96 -21.29 -10.73
C LEU A 76 -10.08 -20.73 -11.61
N ASP A 77 -11.10 -21.56 -11.87
CA ASP A 77 -12.31 -21.15 -12.58
C ASP A 77 -13.29 -20.45 -11.62
N GLU A 78 -12.98 -19.21 -11.24
CA GLU A 78 -13.84 -18.39 -10.37
C GLU A 78 -13.91 -16.94 -10.87
N PRO A 79 -15.08 -16.48 -11.35
CA PRO A 79 -15.26 -15.10 -11.82
C PRO A 79 -14.90 -14.02 -10.79
N ALA A 80 -15.10 -14.27 -9.49
CA ALA A 80 -14.76 -13.33 -8.42
C ALA A 80 -13.24 -13.12 -8.27
N LEU A 81 -12.41 -14.03 -8.81
CA LEU A 81 -10.95 -13.89 -8.85
C LEU A 81 -10.46 -13.10 -10.07
N GLN A 82 -11.32 -12.71 -11.03
CA GLN A 82 -10.88 -11.91 -12.19
C GLN A 82 -10.20 -10.60 -11.79
N ILE A 83 -10.78 -9.88 -10.83
CA ILE A 83 -10.20 -8.72 -10.16
C ILE A 83 -10.00 -9.10 -8.70
N PRO A 84 -8.88 -8.75 -8.04
CA PRO A 84 -8.65 -9.16 -6.66
C PRO A 84 -9.48 -8.34 -5.66
N HIS A 85 -10.81 -8.42 -5.74
CA HIS A 85 -11.74 -7.73 -4.84
C HIS A 85 -11.56 -8.13 -3.37
N PHE A 86 -11.05 -9.35 -3.12
CA PHE A 86 -10.68 -9.81 -1.77
C PHE A 86 -9.65 -8.88 -1.11
N ALA A 87 -8.83 -8.17 -1.88
CA ALA A 87 -7.79 -7.26 -1.39
C ALA A 87 -8.21 -5.78 -1.42
N LEU A 88 -9.47 -5.48 -1.77
CA LEU A 88 -9.93 -4.10 -1.90
C LEU A 88 -9.88 -3.35 -0.57
N SER A 89 -10.30 -3.97 0.54
CA SER A 89 -10.25 -3.36 1.88
C SER A 89 -8.82 -2.99 2.27
N TRP A 90 -7.84 -3.82 1.92
CA TRP A 90 -6.43 -3.62 2.25
C TRP A 90 -5.90 -2.32 1.65
N VAL A 91 -6.24 -2.06 0.39
CA VAL A 91 -5.76 -0.88 -0.34
C VAL A 91 -6.55 0.37 0.05
N LEU A 92 -7.87 0.27 0.15
CA LEU A 92 -8.73 1.42 0.48
C LEU A 92 -8.48 1.93 1.90
N THR A 93 -8.21 1.03 2.84
CA THR A 93 -8.09 1.39 4.26
C THR A 93 -6.65 1.37 4.75
N TRP A 94 -5.69 1.14 3.85
CA TRP A 94 -4.29 0.92 4.24
C TRP A 94 -4.16 -0.16 5.33
N PHE A 95 -4.90 -1.26 5.13
CA PHE A 95 -5.03 -2.40 6.03
C PHE A 95 -5.67 -2.08 7.40
N ALA A 96 -6.02 -0.82 7.69
CA ALA A 96 -6.56 -0.43 9.00
C ALA A 96 -7.90 -1.10 9.31
N HIS A 97 -8.66 -1.50 8.30
CA HIS A 97 -9.90 -2.27 8.50
C HIS A 97 -9.65 -3.65 9.10
N ASP A 98 -8.60 -4.33 8.64
CA ASP A 98 -8.29 -5.72 9.00
C ASP A 98 -7.29 -5.81 10.17
N VAL A 99 -6.53 -4.75 10.42
CA VAL A 99 -5.52 -4.66 11.48
C VAL A 99 -6.10 -4.00 12.73
N ARG A 100 -6.39 -4.82 13.74
CA ARG A 100 -7.00 -4.37 15.01
C ARG A 100 -6.03 -3.67 15.96
N SER A 101 -4.73 -3.75 15.73
CA SER A 101 -3.70 -3.16 16.61
C SER A 101 -3.26 -1.81 16.07
N LEU A 102 -3.57 -0.73 16.78
CA LEU A 102 -3.15 0.63 16.40
C LEU A 102 -1.62 0.74 16.20
N PRO A 103 -0.75 0.20 17.07
CA PRO A 103 0.69 0.20 16.81
C PRO A 103 1.07 -0.46 15.49
N VAL A 104 0.45 -1.59 15.13
CA VAL A 104 0.73 -2.29 13.86
C VAL A 104 0.24 -1.47 12.68
N ALA A 105 -0.97 -0.90 12.75
CA ALA A 105 -1.51 -0.03 11.71
C ALA A 105 -0.61 1.21 11.52
N ALA A 106 -0.17 1.85 12.60
CA ALA A 106 0.74 3.00 12.55
C ALA A 106 2.06 2.66 11.84
N ARG A 107 2.64 1.47 12.07
CA ARG A 107 3.84 1.00 11.35
C ARG A 107 3.63 0.85 9.85
N LEU A 108 2.44 0.40 9.43
CA LEU A 108 2.09 0.37 8.00
C LEU A 108 1.94 1.77 7.44
N PHE A 109 1.34 2.69 8.20
CA PHE A 109 1.20 4.09 7.80
C PHE A 109 2.55 4.78 7.65
N ASP A 110 3.53 4.51 8.51
CA ASP A 110 4.91 4.97 8.34
C ASP A 110 5.44 4.60 6.94
N LEU A 111 5.30 3.32 6.56
CA LEU A 111 5.73 2.83 5.25
C LEU A 111 4.99 3.56 4.11
N PHE A 112 3.66 3.63 4.18
CA PHE A 112 2.84 4.17 3.09
C PHE A 112 3.01 5.68 2.91
N LEU A 113 3.07 6.42 4.02
CA LEU A 113 3.34 7.86 4.00
C LEU A 113 4.70 8.14 3.38
N ALA A 114 5.71 7.32 3.68
CA ALA A 114 7.08 7.51 3.24
C ALA A 114 7.42 6.89 1.87
N SER A 115 6.42 6.35 1.17
CA SER A 115 6.61 5.59 -0.07
C SER A 115 5.69 6.03 -1.21
N HIS A 116 5.91 5.42 -2.38
CA HIS A 116 5.05 5.58 -3.55
C HIS A 116 3.59 5.19 -3.23
N PRO A 117 2.57 5.88 -3.79
CA PRO A 117 1.15 5.57 -3.59
C PRO A 117 0.72 4.12 -3.82
N LEU A 118 1.48 3.36 -4.61
CA LEU A 118 1.23 1.94 -4.88
C LEU A 118 1.81 1.00 -3.82
N MET A 119 2.57 1.48 -2.84
CA MET A 119 3.21 0.65 -1.81
C MET A 119 2.25 -0.29 -1.07
N PRO A 120 0.98 0.07 -0.76
CA PRO A 120 0.01 -0.87 -0.22
C PRO A 120 -0.18 -2.14 -1.06
N LEU A 121 -0.06 -2.06 -2.40
CA LEU A 121 -0.14 -3.22 -3.29
C LEU A 121 1.11 -4.11 -3.21
N TYR A 122 2.29 -3.51 -3.03
CA TYR A 122 3.53 -4.26 -2.83
C TYR A 122 3.47 -5.02 -1.51
N LEU A 123 2.97 -4.38 -0.45
CA LEU A 123 2.73 -5.04 0.83
C LEU A 123 1.70 -6.18 0.68
N ALA A 124 0.59 -5.95 -0.02
CA ALA A 124 -0.42 -6.98 -0.27
C ALA A 124 0.16 -8.21 -0.98
N ALA A 125 1.00 -8.03 -2.01
CA ALA A 125 1.64 -9.12 -2.73
C ALA A 125 2.59 -9.93 -1.82
N VAL A 126 3.39 -9.24 -1.00
CA VAL A 126 4.29 -9.87 -0.04
C VAL A 126 3.53 -10.61 1.07
N ALA A 127 2.46 -10.02 1.58
CA ALA A 127 1.63 -10.63 2.62
C ALA A 127 0.89 -11.87 2.09
N LEU A 128 0.39 -11.84 0.85
CA LEU A 128 -0.17 -13.02 0.18
C LEU A 128 0.88 -14.14 0.06
N ARG A 129 2.10 -13.81 -0.38
CA ARG A 129 3.20 -14.76 -0.45
C ARG A 129 3.54 -15.35 0.93
N ALA A 130 3.55 -14.55 1.98
CA ALA A 130 3.80 -15.02 3.33
C ALA A 130 2.74 -16.04 3.81
N ARG A 131 1.50 -15.89 3.31
CA ARG A 131 0.38 -16.80 3.57
C ARG A 131 0.17 -17.84 2.46
N ARG A 132 1.17 -18.08 1.60
CA ARG A 132 1.08 -19.01 0.45
C ARG A 132 0.47 -20.35 0.83
N ARG A 133 0.93 -20.96 1.92
CA ARG A 133 0.47 -22.29 2.35
C ARG A 133 -1.03 -22.34 2.60
N ASP A 134 -1.57 -21.29 3.23
CA ASP A 134 -3.00 -21.22 3.55
C ASP A 134 -3.85 -20.98 2.30
N VAL A 135 -3.34 -20.17 1.37
CA VAL A 135 -4.02 -19.94 0.09
C VAL A 135 -4.07 -21.24 -0.74
N LEU A 136 -2.95 -21.97 -0.82
CA LEU A 136 -2.88 -23.24 -1.56
C LEU A 136 -3.68 -24.37 -0.89
N ALA A 137 -3.92 -24.29 0.42
CA ALA A 137 -4.70 -25.30 1.13
C ALA A 137 -6.18 -25.34 0.70
N ALA A 138 -6.67 -24.32 0.00
CA ALA A 138 -8.03 -24.30 -0.54
C ALA A 138 -8.25 -25.28 -1.72
N GLY A 139 -7.19 -25.83 -2.31
CA GLY A 139 -7.30 -26.81 -3.40
C GLY A 139 -7.72 -26.18 -4.73
N GLU A 140 -8.37 -26.95 -5.60
CA GLU A 140 -8.72 -26.53 -6.97
C GLU A 140 -10.11 -25.87 -7.08
N ASP A 141 -10.89 -25.84 -5.99
CA ASP A 141 -12.18 -25.18 -5.95
C ASP A 141 -12.00 -23.65 -5.87
N GLY A 142 -12.34 -22.96 -6.96
CA GLY A 142 -12.18 -21.52 -7.08
C GLY A 142 -13.01 -20.72 -6.07
N LEU A 143 -14.22 -21.19 -5.74
CA LEU A 143 -15.07 -20.53 -4.75
C LEU A 143 -14.50 -20.69 -3.34
N ALA A 144 -14.02 -21.89 -3.00
CA ALA A 144 -13.35 -22.16 -1.74
C ALA A 144 -12.07 -21.32 -1.59
N ALA A 145 -11.27 -21.21 -2.65
CA ALA A 145 -10.08 -20.38 -2.68
C ALA A 145 -10.39 -18.89 -2.54
N TYR A 146 -11.43 -18.39 -3.22
CA TYR A 146 -11.89 -17.01 -3.05
C TYR A 146 -12.35 -16.73 -1.62
N HIS A 147 -13.11 -17.65 -1.01
CA HIS A 147 -13.49 -17.55 0.40
C HIS A 147 -12.28 -17.54 1.33
N ALA A 148 -11.28 -18.40 1.10
CA ALA A 148 -10.05 -18.43 1.87
C ALA A 148 -9.29 -17.10 1.78
N LEU A 149 -9.17 -16.52 0.58
CA LEU A 149 -8.53 -15.22 0.34
C LEU A 149 -9.25 -14.07 1.06
N LYS A 150 -10.59 -14.06 1.03
CA LYS A 150 -11.40 -13.02 1.69
C LYS A 150 -11.26 -13.01 3.22
N HIS A 151 -11.03 -14.18 3.81
CA HIS A 151 -10.89 -14.35 5.27
C HIS A 151 -9.42 -14.49 5.72
N LEU A 152 -8.48 -14.26 4.82
CA LEU A 152 -7.06 -14.45 5.07
C LEU A 152 -6.53 -13.41 6.05
N GLN A 153 -6.04 -13.87 7.20
CA GLN A 153 -5.41 -13.01 8.19
C GLN A 153 -3.97 -12.66 7.79
N LEU A 154 -3.79 -11.65 6.94
CA LEU A 154 -2.46 -11.32 6.43
C LEU A 154 -1.40 -11.06 7.53
N LEU A 155 -1.80 -10.46 8.65
CA LEU A 155 -0.94 -10.24 9.82
C LEU A 155 -1.31 -11.22 10.93
N HIS A 156 -0.79 -12.44 10.84
CA HIS A 156 -0.97 -13.48 11.84
C HIS A 156 0.14 -13.40 12.92
N PRO A 157 -0.15 -13.69 14.21
CA PRO A 157 0.87 -13.74 15.26
C PRO A 157 2.04 -14.70 14.94
N ASP A 158 1.73 -15.83 14.31
CA ASP A 158 2.73 -16.82 13.88
C ASP A 158 3.35 -16.50 12.49
N GLY A 159 2.96 -15.38 11.90
CA GLY A 159 3.45 -14.92 10.60
C GLY A 159 4.67 -13.98 10.72
N PRO A 160 5.18 -13.47 9.59
CA PRO A 160 6.21 -12.44 9.62
C PRO A 160 5.70 -11.17 10.29
N SER A 161 6.58 -10.50 11.03
CA SER A 161 6.28 -9.20 11.63
C SER A 161 5.97 -8.14 10.57
N VAL A 162 5.26 -7.08 10.98
CA VAL A 162 4.94 -5.94 10.12
C VAL A 162 6.19 -5.30 9.52
N ASP A 163 7.29 -5.19 10.28
CA ASP A 163 8.55 -4.65 9.78
C ASP A 163 9.24 -5.60 8.79
N CYS A 164 9.05 -6.92 8.91
CA CYS A 164 9.53 -7.89 7.92
C CYS A 164 8.80 -7.71 6.60
N LEU A 165 7.46 -7.65 6.65
CA LEU A 165 6.63 -7.42 5.47
C LEU A 165 6.93 -6.07 4.81
N ALA A 166 7.14 -5.02 5.61
CA ALA A 166 7.52 -3.69 5.11
C ALA A 166 8.87 -3.71 4.37
N ARG A 167 9.88 -4.38 4.93
CA ARG A 167 11.20 -4.55 4.27
C ARG A 167 11.09 -5.32 2.97
N GLU A 168 10.33 -6.41 2.96
CA GLU A 168 10.11 -7.22 1.76
C GLU A 168 9.33 -6.45 0.68
N ALA A 169 8.32 -5.66 1.07
CA ALA A 169 7.58 -4.80 0.15
C ALA A 169 8.48 -3.73 -0.48
N ALA A 170 9.34 -3.09 0.31
CA ALA A 170 10.34 -2.15 -0.18
C ALA A 170 11.35 -2.81 -1.12
N ALA A 171 11.80 -4.03 -0.81
CA ALA A 171 12.70 -4.80 -1.68
C ALA A 171 12.01 -5.18 -3.01
N LEU A 172 10.75 -5.61 -2.97
CA LEU A 172 9.95 -5.89 -4.16
C LEU A 172 9.81 -4.63 -5.02
N TYR A 173 9.51 -3.47 -4.42
CA TYR A 173 9.46 -2.18 -5.09
C TYR A 173 10.78 -1.82 -5.76
N ALA A 174 11.91 -1.98 -5.07
CA ALA A 174 13.24 -1.70 -5.62
C ALA A 174 13.56 -2.60 -6.83
N SER A 175 13.21 -3.88 -6.76
CA SER A 175 13.44 -4.85 -7.84
C SER A 175 12.49 -4.68 -9.05
N CYS A 176 11.28 -4.20 -8.81
CA CYS A 176 10.24 -4.06 -9.82
C CYS A 176 9.40 -2.79 -9.56
N PRO A 177 9.94 -1.59 -9.82
CA PRO A 177 9.20 -0.36 -9.63
C PRO A 177 8.03 -0.25 -10.62
N PRO A 178 7.04 0.66 -10.40
CA PRO A 178 5.82 0.74 -11.20
C PRO A 178 6.07 0.79 -12.71
N ALA A 179 7.06 1.55 -13.17
CA ALA A 179 7.42 1.61 -14.60
C ALA A 179 7.89 0.26 -15.17
N SER A 180 8.62 -0.54 -14.38
CA SER A 180 9.03 -1.88 -14.74
C SER A 180 7.86 -2.86 -14.74
N LEU A 181 6.95 -2.74 -13.76
CA LEU A 181 5.72 -3.53 -13.67
C LEU A 181 4.83 -3.31 -14.91
N VAL A 182 4.60 -2.04 -15.27
CA VAL A 182 3.87 -1.63 -16.49
C VAL A 182 4.44 -2.30 -17.74
N ARG A 183 5.77 -2.23 -17.90
CA ARG A 183 6.47 -2.82 -19.05
C ARG A 183 6.37 -4.35 -19.09
N ARG A 184 6.37 -5.02 -17.93
CA ARG A 184 6.22 -6.49 -17.84
C ARG A 184 4.79 -6.91 -18.15
N ALA A 185 3.79 -6.24 -17.57
CA ALA A 185 2.38 -6.49 -17.86
C ALA A 185 2.05 -6.31 -19.35
N GLY A 186 2.69 -5.36 -20.03
CA GLY A 186 2.54 -5.16 -21.47
C GLY A 186 3.23 -6.20 -22.37
N LYS A 187 4.26 -6.92 -21.88
CA LYS A 187 5.08 -7.86 -22.68
C LYS A 187 4.65 -9.34 -22.61
N GLY A 188 3.83 -9.75 -21.64
CA GLY A 188 3.41 -11.15 -21.42
C GLY A 188 2.47 -11.77 -22.48
N GLY A 189 2.45 -11.26 -23.71
CA GLY A 189 1.44 -11.58 -24.72
C GLY A 189 1.70 -12.76 -25.65
N LYS A 190 2.67 -13.66 -25.39
CA LYS A 190 2.97 -14.79 -26.30
C LYS A 190 3.27 -16.16 -25.66
N GLY A 191 3.19 -16.32 -24.34
CA GLY A 191 3.45 -17.60 -23.67
C GLY A 191 2.30 -18.03 -22.76
N ALA A 192 1.74 -19.20 -23.06
CA ALA A 192 0.86 -20.09 -22.28
C ALA A 192 0.01 -19.51 -21.11
N ALA A 193 -1.31 -19.65 -21.25
CA ALA A 193 -2.38 -19.60 -20.23
C ALA A 193 -2.55 -18.31 -19.38
N ALA A 194 -1.50 -17.72 -18.81
CA ALA A 194 -1.58 -16.51 -17.99
C ALA A 194 -1.80 -15.22 -18.82
N GLY A 195 -1.41 -15.23 -20.10
CA GLY A 195 -1.47 -14.06 -20.99
C GLY A 195 -2.88 -13.67 -21.48
N GLY A 196 -3.86 -14.57 -21.36
CA GLY A 196 -5.27 -14.28 -21.70
C GLY A 196 -5.99 -13.50 -20.60
N PHE A 197 -5.75 -13.86 -19.35
CA PHE A 197 -6.38 -13.28 -18.16
C PHE A 197 -5.95 -11.83 -17.91
N LEU A 198 -4.65 -11.55 -18.02
CA LEU A 198 -4.09 -10.19 -17.91
C LEU A 198 -4.52 -9.28 -19.08
N ARG A 199 -4.98 -9.84 -20.21
CA ARG A 199 -5.51 -9.09 -21.37
C ARG A 199 -6.95 -8.62 -21.16
N ALA A 200 -7.75 -9.36 -20.40
CA ALA A 200 -9.16 -9.05 -20.11
C ALA A 200 -9.31 -8.02 -18.98
N LEU A 201 -8.34 -7.96 -18.07
CA LEU A 201 -8.22 -6.85 -17.15
C LEU A 201 -7.90 -5.59 -17.95
N ASN A 202 -8.62 -4.51 -17.70
CA ASN A 202 -8.46 -3.20 -18.32
C ASN A 202 -7.15 -2.52 -17.85
N ILE A 203 -6.04 -3.28 -17.87
CA ILE A 203 -4.71 -2.92 -17.44
C ILE A 203 -4.27 -1.68 -18.21
N LYS A 204 -4.63 -1.50 -19.48
CA LYS A 204 -4.33 -0.26 -20.23
C LYS A 204 -4.88 1.01 -19.55
N LYS A 205 -6.08 0.97 -18.95
CA LYS A 205 -6.70 2.09 -18.23
C LYS A 205 -6.06 2.31 -16.85
N GLY A 206 -5.77 1.24 -16.12
CA GLY A 206 -5.01 1.31 -14.85
C GLY A 206 -3.57 1.80 -15.07
N LEU A 207 -2.92 1.38 -16.15
CA LEU A 207 -1.57 1.79 -16.53
C LEU A 207 -1.50 3.22 -17.07
N SER A 208 -2.52 3.70 -17.81
CA SER A 208 -2.61 5.12 -18.18
C SER A 208 -2.84 6.01 -16.95
N GLN A 209 -3.61 5.52 -15.97
CA GLN A 209 -3.75 6.19 -14.67
C GLN A 209 -2.43 6.19 -13.87
N VAL A 210 -1.62 5.13 -13.99
CA VAL A 210 -0.24 5.09 -13.45
C VAL A 210 0.70 6.05 -14.18
N GLN A 211 0.48 6.33 -15.47
CA GLN A 211 1.22 7.38 -16.19
C GLN A 211 0.79 8.79 -15.75
N ASP A 212 -0.49 8.98 -15.37
CA ASP A 212 -1.01 10.18 -14.69
C ASP A 212 -0.65 10.25 -13.18
N LEU A 213 -0.06 9.19 -12.61
CA LEU A 213 0.75 9.29 -11.40
C LEU A 213 2.12 9.94 -11.71
N GLY A 214 2.35 10.47 -12.92
CA GLY A 214 3.41 11.44 -13.19
C GLY A 214 3.31 12.71 -12.34
N LEU A 215 2.15 12.99 -11.73
CA LEU A 215 1.98 13.96 -10.63
C LEU A 215 2.67 13.51 -9.31
N ALA A 216 3.05 12.24 -9.20
CA ALA A 216 3.89 11.73 -8.12
C ALA A 216 5.38 12.05 -8.32
N ARG A 217 5.79 12.87 -9.30
CA ARG A 217 7.09 13.56 -9.25
C ARG A 217 7.13 14.61 -8.12
N ASP A 218 5.98 15.20 -7.79
CA ASP A 218 5.83 16.17 -6.69
C ASP A 218 5.35 15.51 -5.38
N CYS A 219 4.91 14.25 -5.45
CA CYS A 219 4.55 13.41 -4.29
C CYS A 219 5.62 12.35 -3.98
N VAL A 220 6.82 12.44 -4.58
CA VAL A 220 7.96 11.63 -4.13
C VAL A 220 8.31 12.13 -2.74
N THR A 221 7.84 11.41 -1.72
CA THR A 221 8.55 11.38 -0.45
C THR A 221 9.98 10.95 -0.75
N PRO A 222 11.01 11.69 -0.29
CA PRO A 222 12.39 11.26 -0.49
C PRO A 222 12.50 9.85 0.06
N HIS A 223 13.04 8.91 -0.73
CA HIS A 223 13.09 7.48 -0.42
C HIS A 223 13.41 7.25 1.06
N ALA A 224 12.41 6.92 1.87
CA ALA A 224 12.69 6.61 3.26
C ALA A 224 13.49 5.32 3.32
N VAL A 225 14.59 5.38 4.06
CA VAL A 225 15.49 4.25 4.29
C VAL A 225 15.30 3.82 5.72
N LEU A 226 15.02 2.53 5.93
CA LEU A 226 14.98 1.97 7.28
C LEU A 226 16.40 2.00 7.86
N ARG A 227 16.62 2.79 8.91
CA ARG A 227 17.86 2.84 9.70
C ARG A 227 17.53 2.51 11.15
N SER A 228 18.15 1.44 11.67
CA SER A 228 17.99 1.03 13.08
C SER A 228 16.52 0.86 13.53
N GLY A 229 15.66 0.34 12.66
CA GLY A 229 14.23 0.10 12.96
C GLY A 229 13.30 1.29 12.73
N VAL A 230 13.85 2.47 12.40
CA VAL A 230 13.08 3.69 12.12
C VAL A 230 13.20 4.03 10.64
N TRP A 231 12.08 4.37 9.99
CA TRP A 231 12.09 4.88 8.62
C TRP A 231 12.60 6.32 8.63
N VAL A 232 13.75 6.56 7.99
CA VAL A 232 14.39 7.87 7.93
C VAL A 232 14.36 8.38 6.50
N VAL A 233 13.84 9.60 6.33
CA VAL A 233 13.90 10.32 5.06
C VAL A 233 15.30 10.95 4.97
N PRO A 234 16.17 10.55 4.02
CA PRO A 234 17.52 11.11 3.91
C PRO A 234 17.45 12.59 3.55
N GLU A 235 18.28 13.41 4.21
CA GLU A 235 18.44 14.82 3.84
C GLU A 235 18.98 14.94 2.40
N ARG A 236 18.53 15.96 1.68
CA ARG A 236 18.98 16.22 0.30
C ARG A 236 20.52 16.38 0.30
N PRO A 237 21.27 15.71 -0.59
CA PRO A 237 22.70 15.95 -0.67
C PRO A 237 22.96 17.43 -1.01
N PRO A 238 23.94 18.08 -0.34
CA PRO A 238 24.24 19.48 -0.58
C PRO A 238 24.89 19.60 -1.97
N GLY A 239 24.16 20.10 -2.97
CA GLY A 239 24.77 20.38 -4.29
C GLY A 239 23.87 20.45 -5.53
N GLY A 240 22.56 20.19 -5.47
CA GLY A 240 21.70 20.20 -6.66
C GLY A 240 20.85 21.47 -6.77
N GLY A 241 21.39 22.55 -7.36
CA GLY A 241 20.66 23.78 -7.67
C GLY A 241 19.57 23.57 -8.74
N GLY A 242 18.44 24.27 -8.55
CA GLY A 242 17.48 24.56 -9.63
C GLY A 242 16.27 23.64 -9.77
N ALA A 243 15.25 23.83 -8.93
CA ALA A 243 13.83 23.78 -9.34
C ALA A 243 12.98 24.44 -8.23
N ARG A 244 12.28 25.51 -8.59
CA ARG A 244 11.40 26.28 -7.70
C ARG A 244 10.13 25.48 -7.39
N GLY A 245 9.79 25.36 -6.11
CA GLY A 245 8.39 25.28 -5.64
C GLY A 245 7.84 23.92 -5.17
N ALA A 246 8.32 23.36 -4.05
CA ALA A 246 7.53 22.56 -3.09
C ALA A 246 8.32 22.37 -1.76
N PRO A 247 7.66 22.32 -0.59
CA PRO A 247 8.29 22.69 0.69
C PRO A 247 9.02 21.52 1.36
N TRP A 248 10.32 21.39 1.09
CA TRP A 248 11.28 20.59 1.88
C TRP A 248 11.12 20.80 3.40
N ALA A 249 10.85 22.04 3.83
CA ALA A 249 10.72 22.39 5.24
C ALA A 249 9.46 21.82 5.93
N ALA A 250 8.39 21.51 5.19
CA ALA A 250 7.19 20.89 5.76
C ALA A 250 7.40 19.38 5.99
N TRP A 251 8.10 18.72 5.08
CA TRP A 251 8.43 17.30 5.17
C TRP A 251 9.50 17.00 6.23
N GLY A 252 10.52 17.85 6.37
CA GLY A 252 11.50 17.71 7.46
C GLY A 252 10.87 17.79 8.84
N ARG A 253 9.85 18.64 9.03
CA ARG A 253 9.08 18.72 10.28
C ARG A 253 8.13 17.54 10.48
N LEU A 254 7.42 17.11 9.44
CA LEU A 254 6.51 15.96 9.52
C LEU A 254 7.26 14.64 9.74
N ALA A 255 8.36 14.39 9.03
CA ALA A 255 9.21 13.22 9.25
C ALA A 255 9.90 13.24 10.62
N ALA A 256 10.31 14.42 11.10
CA ALA A 256 10.79 14.57 12.48
C ALA A 256 9.68 14.28 13.49
N SER A 257 8.43 14.73 13.27
CA SER A 257 7.30 14.41 14.15
C SER A 257 6.99 12.91 14.17
N PHE A 258 7.05 12.20 13.04
CA PHE A 258 6.88 10.75 13.00
C PHE A 258 8.07 10.00 13.63
N ALA A 259 9.31 10.47 13.42
CA ALA A 259 10.49 9.91 14.09
C ALA A 259 10.46 10.16 15.61
N VAL A 260 9.94 11.30 16.07
CA VAL A 260 9.76 11.63 17.49
C VAL A 260 8.60 10.84 18.10
N VAL A 261 7.51 10.60 17.37
CA VAL A 261 6.41 9.73 17.83
C VAL A 261 6.85 8.26 17.88
N ALA A 262 7.58 7.77 16.87
CA ALA A 262 8.14 6.43 16.86
C ALA A 262 9.24 6.24 17.93
N ALA A 263 10.12 7.22 18.12
CA ALA A 263 11.12 7.21 19.19
C ALA A 263 10.46 7.35 20.58
N GLY A 264 9.43 8.18 20.71
CA GLY A 264 8.64 8.32 21.94
C GLY A 264 7.93 7.03 22.33
N TYR A 265 7.40 6.27 21.35
CA TYR A 265 6.77 4.97 21.58
C TYR A 265 7.79 3.86 21.90
N ALA A 266 8.98 3.91 21.28
CA ALA A 266 10.08 2.99 21.53
C ALA A 266 10.75 3.23 22.90
N LEU A 267 10.76 4.48 23.39
CA LEU A 267 11.37 4.89 24.66
C LEU A 267 10.37 5.00 25.82
N ALA A 268 9.05 4.90 25.55
CA ALA A 268 8.02 4.92 26.59
C ALA A 268 8.11 3.68 27.49
N THR A 269 8.22 3.92 28.80
CA THR A 269 8.16 2.87 29.82
C THR A 269 6.81 2.13 29.77
N PRO A 270 6.71 0.87 30.25
CA PRO A 270 5.48 0.08 30.19
C PRO A 270 4.25 0.80 30.75
N ALA A 271 4.44 1.58 31.83
CA ALA A 271 3.38 2.38 32.44
C ALA A 271 2.89 3.55 31.56
N LEU A 272 3.79 4.17 30.77
CA LEU A 272 3.43 5.25 29.85
C LEU A 272 2.69 4.70 28.61
N ARG A 273 3.04 3.49 28.15
CA ARG A 273 2.27 2.77 27.12
C ARG A 273 0.85 2.45 27.59
N GLU A 274 0.68 2.02 28.84
CA GLU A 274 -0.64 1.72 29.38
C GLU A 274 -1.52 2.96 29.53
N HIS A 275 -0.91 4.11 29.84
CA HIS A 275 -1.63 5.38 29.95
C HIS A 275 -2.07 5.93 28.57
N LEU A 276 -1.22 5.80 27.55
CA LEU A 276 -1.53 6.22 26.18
C LEU A 276 -2.55 5.32 25.45
N LEU A 277 -2.77 4.09 25.94
CA LEU A 277 -3.78 3.16 25.40
C LEU A 277 -5.18 3.33 26.02
N ARG A 278 -5.30 4.10 27.11
CA ARG A 278 -6.58 4.32 27.82
C ARG A 278 -7.19 5.72 27.58
N GLY A 279 -6.59 6.53 26.70
CA GLY A 279 -7.04 7.88 26.34
C GLY A 279 -7.55 7.98 24.92
#